data_AF-A0A965FV93-F1
#
_entry.id   AF-A0A965FV93-F1
#
_cell.length_a   1.000
_cell.length_b   1.000
_cell.length_c   1.000
_cell.angle_alpha   90.00
_cell.angle_beta   90.00
_cell.angle_gamma   90.00
#
_symmetry.space_group_name_H-M   'P 1'
#
loop_
_entity.id
_entity.type
_entity.pdbx_description
1 polymer ?
#
loop_
_entity_poly.entity_id
_entity_poly.type
_entity_poly.pdbx_seq_one_letter_code
_entity_poly.pdbx_strand_id
1 'polypeptide(L)'
;MNQSLDHSEQLRRPDFHSNDAVSLVSEFFGIDGTAKELPGERDRNFLIQQSKGQRFVLKIFNQCESKELLEIQNEALTKTLNVL
;
A
#
# COMPACT_ATOMS: atom_id res chain seq x y z
N MET A 1 -8.34 21.56 30.76
CA MET A 1 -8.77 20.85 29.54
C MET A 1 -7.74 19.75 29.27
N ASN A 2 -7.99 18.54 29.75
CA ASN A 2 -7.13 17.40 29.42
C ASN A 2 -7.48 16.96 28.01
N GLN A 3 -6.76 17.49 27.02
CA GLN A 3 -6.69 16.83 25.73
C GLN A 3 -5.78 15.62 25.93
N SER A 4 -6.38 14.48 26.28
CA SER A 4 -5.77 13.18 26.03
C SER A 4 -5.60 13.07 24.52
N LEU A 5 -4.44 13.49 24.01
CA LEU A 5 -4.06 13.25 22.63
C LEU A 5 -3.97 11.74 22.46
N ASP A 6 -5.03 11.15 21.92
CA ASP A 6 -5.03 9.79 21.43
C ASP A 6 -4.16 9.72 20.17
N HIS A 7 -2.83 9.71 20.37
CA HIS A 7 -1.85 9.53 19.30
C HIS A 7 -1.95 8.14 18.65
N SER A 8 -2.85 7.25 19.12
CA SER A 8 -2.89 5.84 18.70
C SER A 8 -3.55 5.63 17.34
N GLU A 9 -4.56 6.43 16.97
CA GLU A 9 -5.25 6.26 15.68
C GLU A 9 -4.38 6.62 14.48
N GLN A 10 -3.40 7.52 14.67
CA GLN A 10 -2.47 8.00 13.63
C GLN A 10 -1.33 7.00 13.35
N LEU A 11 -1.15 6.02 14.24
CA LEU A 11 -0.14 4.96 14.13
C LEU A 11 -0.74 3.61 13.70
N ARG A 12 -2.07 3.48 13.70
CA ARG A 12 -2.73 2.22 13.32
C ARG A 12 -2.57 2.00 11.82
N ARG A 13 -1.98 0.86 11.45
CA ARG A 13 -1.91 0.41 10.05
C ARG A 13 -3.33 0.16 9.51
N PRO A 14 -3.57 0.38 8.20
CA PRO A 14 -4.82 0.01 7.56
C PRO A 14 -5.19 -1.46 7.85
N ASP A 15 -6.45 -1.71 8.14
CA ASP A 15 -6.96 -3.04 8.47
C ASP A 15 -7.39 -3.75 7.18
N PHE A 16 -6.39 -4.13 6.38
CA PHE A 16 -6.56 -4.91 5.17
C PHE A 16 -5.73 -6.18 5.25
N HIS A 17 -6.28 -7.26 4.72
CA HIS A 17 -5.64 -8.56 4.62
C HIS A 17 -5.46 -8.97 3.16
N SER A 18 -4.80 -10.11 2.93
CA SER A 18 -4.47 -10.57 1.58
C SER A 18 -5.72 -10.80 0.71
N ASN A 19 -6.84 -11.26 1.28
CA ASN A 19 -8.07 -11.43 0.50
C ASN A 19 -8.64 -10.09 0.02
N ASP A 20 -8.62 -9.07 0.89
CA ASP A 20 -9.04 -7.72 0.49
C ASP A 20 -8.13 -7.18 -0.60
N ALA A 21 -6.82 -7.40 -0.49
CA ALA A 21 -5.85 -6.99 -1.50
C ALA A 21 -6.16 -7.61 -2.87
N VAL A 22 -6.52 -8.91 -2.93
CA VAL A 22 -6.93 -9.59 -4.18
C VAL A 22 -8.17 -8.93 -4.78
N SER A 23 -9.21 -8.67 -3.97
CA SER A 23 -10.43 -8.00 -4.43
C SER A 23 -10.14 -6.59 -4.94
N LEU A 24 -9.34 -5.81 -4.20
CA LEU A 24 -8.96 -4.44 -4.57
C LEU A 24 -8.18 -4.40 -5.89
N VAL A 25 -7.22 -5.30 -6.13
CA VAL A 25 -6.49 -5.26 -7.40
C VAL A 25 -7.31 -5.71 -8.59
N SER A 26 -8.26 -6.62 -8.41
CA SER A 26 -9.19 -6.99 -9.47
C SER A 26 -10.14 -5.83 -9.77
N GLU A 27 -10.70 -5.17 -8.75
CA GLU A 27 -11.65 -4.06 -8.89
C GLU A 27 -11.02 -2.80 -9.51
N PHE A 28 -9.91 -2.32 -8.95
CA PHE A 28 -9.34 -1.02 -9.34
C PHE A 28 -8.38 -1.10 -10.52
N PHE A 29 -7.77 -2.27 -10.76
CA PHE A 29 -6.71 -2.43 -11.77
C PHE A 29 -6.97 -3.55 -12.77
N GLY A 30 -8.04 -4.36 -12.62
CA GLY A 30 -8.33 -5.48 -13.53
C GLY A 30 -7.28 -6.60 -13.47
N ILE A 31 -6.56 -6.71 -12.35
CA ILE A 31 -5.48 -7.68 -12.16
C ILE A 31 -5.97 -8.83 -11.28
N ASP A 32 -6.11 -10.02 -11.86
CA ASP A 32 -6.43 -11.24 -11.13
C ASP A 32 -5.17 -11.98 -10.70
N GLY A 33 -5.09 -12.39 -9.43
CA GLY A 33 -3.93 -13.09 -8.90
C GLY A 33 -4.05 -13.43 -7.42
N THR A 34 -2.92 -13.80 -6.82
CA THR A 34 -2.81 -14.05 -5.37
C THR A 34 -2.07 -12.91 -4.69
N ALA A 35 -2.46 -12.58 -3.46
CA ALA A 35 -1.76 -11.60 -2.64
C ALA A 35 -1.01 -12.26 -1.48
N LYS A 36 0.20 -11.78 -1.19
CA LYS A 36 0.97 -12.11 0.01
C LYS A 36 1.42 -10.83 0.69
N GLU A 37 1.16 -10.68 1.98
CA GLU A 37 1.63 -9.51 2.74
C GLU A 37 3.17 -9.43 2.74
N LEU A 38 3.67 -8.22 2.50
CA LEU A 38 5.07 -7.84 2.62
C LEU A 38 5.26 -6.96 3.86
N PRO A 39 6.48 -6.86 4.41
CA PRO A 39 6.75 -5.95 5.51
C PRO A 39 6.31 -4.49 5.22
N GLY A 40 5.75 -3.84 6.23
CA GLY A 40 5.31 -2.45 6.18
C GLY A 40 5.08 -1.91 7.59
N GLU A 41 5.64 -0.74 7.87
CA GLU A 41 5.61 -0.11 9.20
C GLU A 41 4.28 0.62 9.47
N ARG A 42 3.89 1.54 8.58
CA ARG A 42 2.66 2.35 8.68
C ARG A 42 1.60 1.94 7.65
N ASP A 43 2.06 1.46 6.51
CA ASP A 43 1.24 1.04 5.38
C ASP A 43 1.04 -0.48 5.38
N ARG A 44 0.11 -0.94 4.54
CA ARG A 44 0.04 -2.35 4.13
C ARG A 44 0.62 -2.51 2.73
N ASN A 45 1.55 -3.43 2.58
CA ASN A 45 2.17 -3.77 1.30
C ASN A 45 1.83 -5.22 0.96
N PHE A 46 1.42 -5.50 -0.28
CA PHE A 46 1.12 -6.84 -0.74
C PHE A 46 1.84 -7.13 -2.05
N LEU A 47 2.55 -8.25 -2.11
CA LEU A 47 3.00 -8.83 -3.36
C LEU A 47 1.81 -9.46 -4.06
N ILE A 48 1.49 -8.98 -5.25
CA ILE A 48 0.48 -9.54 -6.13
C ILE A 48 1.19 -10.39 -7.18
N GLN A 49 0.81 -11.65 -7.29
CA GLN A 49 1.34 -12.57 -8.28
C GLN A 49 0.23 -12.96 -9.25
N GLN A 50 0.37 -12.54 -10.50
CA GLN A 50 -0.52 -12.95 -11.58
C GLN A 50 -0.15 -14.36 -12.05
N SER A 51 -1.15 -15.11 -12.53
CA SER A 51 -0.96 -16.44 -13.13
C SER A 51 0.00 -16.45 -14.33
N LYS A 52 0.10 -15.33 -15.05
CA LYS A 52 1.04 -15.16 -16.18
C LYS A 52 2.47 -14.79 -15.77
N GLY A 53 2.80 -14.88 -14.47
CA GLY A 53 4.14 -14.66 -13.92
C GLY A 53 4.50 -13.19 -13.63
N GLN A 54 3.64 -12.25 -14.00
CA GLN A 54 3.81 -10.83 -13.66
C GLN A 54 3.62 -10.60 -12.16
N ARG A 55 4.40 -9.68 -11.60
CA ARG A 55 4.41 -9.37 -10.17
C ARG A 55 4.25 -7.88 -9.96
N PHE A 56 3.42 -7.52 -9.00
CA PHE A 56 3.15 -6.14 -8.62
C PHE A 56 3.23 -5.99 -7.12
N VAL A 57 3.40 -4.75 -6.65
CA VAL A 57 3.25 -4.41 -5.24
C VAL A 57 2.04 -3.50 -5.12
N LEU A 58 1.01 -3.96 -4.41
CA LEU A 58 -0.08 -3.09 -3.95
C LEU A 58 0.35 -2.44 -2.64
N LYS A 59 0.33 -1.12 -2.57
CA LYS A 59 0.52 -0.37 -1.31
C LYS A 59 -0.79 0.30 -0.93
N ILE A 60 -1.22 0.09 0.32
CA ILE A 60 -2.36 0.77 0.94
C ILE A 60 -1.78 1.66 2.04
N PHE A 61 -1.81 2.96 1.79
CA PHE A 61 -1.19 3.94 2.66
C PHE A 61 -1.99 4.17 3.94
N ASN A 62 -1.27 4.53 5.00
CA ASN A 62 -1.90 4.98 6.22
C ASN A 62 -2.81 6.20 5.97
N GLN A 63 -3.94 6.29 6.67
CA GLN A 63 -4.89 7.41 6.52
C GLN A 63 -4.28 8.79 6.85
N CYS A 64 -3.22 8.83 7.65
CA CYS A 64 -2.52 10.06 8.01
C CYS A 64 -1.40 10.44 7.02
N GLU A 65 -1.21 9.66 5.96
CA GLU A 65 -0.23 9.98 4.93
C GLU A 65 -0.65 11.24 4.16
N SER A 66 0.25 12.23 4.05
CA SER A 66 -0.06 13.45 3.32
C SER A 66 0.04 13.23 1.81
N LYS A 67 -0.76 13.97 1.04
CA LYS A 67 -0.75 13.90 -0.41
C LYS A 67 0.62 14.27 -0.99
N GLU A 68 1.28 15.26 -0.41
CA GLU A 68 2.61 15.72 -0.84
C GLU A 68 3.65 14.60 -0.69
N LEU A 69 3.58 13.82 0.40
CA LEU A 69 4.49 12.70 0.61
C LEU A 69 4.22 11.56 -0.38
N LEU A 70 2.95 11.29 -0.72
CA LEU A 70 2.60 10.35 -1.79
C LEU A 70 3.14 10.78 -3.16
N GLU A 71 3.05 12.07 -3.49
CA GLU A 71 3.58 12.63 -4.73
C GLU A 71 5.10 12.47 -4.82
N ILE A 72 5.83 12.75 -3.73
CA ILE A 72 7.29 12.55 -3.66
C ILE A 72 7.65 11.07 -3.86
N GLN A 73 6.92 10.14 -3.22
CA GLN A 73 7.17 8.70 -3.37
C GLN A 73 6.97 8.24 -4.83
N ASN A 74 5.91 8.73 -5.49
CA ASN A 74 5.65 8.41 -6.90
C ASN A 74 6.71 9.01 -7.84
N GLU A 75 7.15 10.23 -7.57
CA GLU A 75 8.23 10.86 -8.35
C GLU A 75 9.55 10.10 -8.17
N ALA A 76 9.86 9.66 -6.94
CA ALA A 76 11.05 8.85 -6.66
C ALA A 76 11.03 7.55 -7.46
N LEU A 77 9.90 6.82 -7.46
CA LEU A 77 9.74 5.61 -8.27
C LEU A 77 10.00 5.89 -9.76
N THR A 78 9.39 6.94 -10.30
CA THR A 78 9.54 7.34 -11.71
C THR A 78 11.00 7.64 -12.07
N LYS A 79 11.75 8.30 -11.19
CA LYS A 79 13.17 8.59 -11.40
C LYS A 79 14.06 7.35 -11.32
N THR A 80 13.71 6.38 -10.47
CA THR A 80 14.47 5.13 -10.31
C THR A 80 14.16 4.07 -11.37
N LEU A 81 12.98 4.12 -11.98
CA LEU A 81 12.56 3.20 -13.06
C LEU A 81 13.44 3.27 -14.32
N ASN A 82 14.18 4.37 -14.52
CA ASN A 82 15.13 4.52 -15.63
C ASN A 82 16.53 3.96 -15.35
N VAL A 83 16.74 3.29 -14.21
CA VAL A 83 18.05 2.76 -13.76
C VAL A 83 18.10 1.22 -13.78
N LEU A 84 17.06 0.56 -14.30
CA LEU A 84 16.98 -0.88 -14.55
C LEU A 84 16.76 -1.17 -16.04
#